data_AF-A0AAP0WP19-F1
#
_entry.id   AF-A0AAP0WP19-F1
#
_cell.length_a   1.000
_cell.length_b   1.000
_cell.length_c   1.000
_cell.angle_alpha   90.00
_cell.angle_beta   90.00
_cell.angle_gamma   90.00
#
_symmetry.space_group_name_H-M   'P 1'
#
loop_
_entity.id
_entity.type
_entity.pdbx_description
1 polymer ?
#
loop_
_entity_poly.entity_id
_entity_poly.type
_entity_poly.pdbx_seq_one_letter_code
_entity_poly.pdbx_strand_id
1 'polypeptide(L)'
;MSKPQPLLQCPLLFLLILQLSHVSHADVGTAAQYSPPYIPTACYGNDASQFPSSNLFATAGEGIWDNGAACGRQYLVQCISASVPRTCIPGQTIQIRIIDRAVSSASRPTTEGVTMVLSNTAFAAIANGSRASINVEYQQV
;
A
#
# COMPACT_ATOMS: atom_id res chain seq x y z
N MET A 1 24.00 -57.15 11.39
CA MET A 1 23.24 -56.57 10.26
C MET A 1 23.05 -55.07 10.55
N SER A 2 23.97 -54.23 10.04
CA SER A 2 23.88 -52.77 10.23
C SER A 2 22.91 -52.18 9.21
N LYS A 3 21.85 -51.54 9.71
CA LYS A 3 20.86 -50.83 8.90
C LYS A 3 21.45 -49.45 8.53
N PRO A 4 21.47 -49.04 7.25
CA PRO A 4 22.12 -47.80 6.85
C PRO A 4 21.34 -46.59 7.38
N GLN A 5 22.09 -45.56 7.79
CA GLN A 5 21.64 -44.36 8.50
C GLN A 5 20.68 -43.49 7.65
N PRO A 6 19.57 -42.96 8.22
CA PRO A 6 18.67 -42.02 7.56
C PRO A 6 19.17 -40.55 7.61
N LEU A 7 20.48 -40.34 7.86
CA LEU A 7 21.03 -38.99 8.10
C LEU A 7 21.08 -38.12 6.84
N LEU A 8 21.01 -38.71 5.64
CA LEU A 8 21.07 -37.99 4.37
C LEU A 8 19.72 -37.42 3.88
N GLN A 9 18.60 -37.79 4.52
CA GLN A 9 17.26 -37.32 4.11
C GLN A 9 16.90 -35.92 4.66
N CYS A 10 17.50 -35.52 5.79
CA CYS A 10 17.24 -34.24 6.42
C CYS A 10 17.69 -33.00 5.61
N PRO A 11 18.92 -32.96 5.02
CA PRO A 11 19.37 -31.78 4.28
C PRO A 11 18.60 -31.56 2.97
N LEU A 12 18.17 -32.63 2.31
CA LEU A 12 17.40 -32.55 1.06
C LEU A 12 16.00 -31.97 1.29
N LEU A 13 15.36 -32.35 2.40
CA LEU A 13 14.07 -31.83 2.81
C LEU A 13 14.15 -30.34 3.20
N PHE A 14 15.23 -29.95 3.88
CA PHE A 14 15.48 -28.56 4.25
C PHE A 14 15.70 -27.67 3.02
N LEU A 15 16.49 -28.14 2.05
CA LEU A 15 16.67 -27.47 0.75
C LEU A 15 15.34 -27.30 0.01
N LEU A 16 14.49 -28.34 -0.02
CA LEU A 16 13.17 -28.28 -0.66
C LEU A 16 12.26 -27.21 -0.03
N ILE A 17 12.25 -27.10 1.30
CA ILE A 17 11.45 -26.10 2.04
C ILE A 17 11.91 -24.67 1.72
N LEU A 18 13.22 -24.43 1.59
CA LEU A 18 13.79 -23.14 1.19
C LEU A 18 13.39 -22.73 -0.24
N GLN A 19 13.12 -23.69 -1.13
CA GLN A 19 12.68 -23.40 -2.51
C GLN A 19 11.19 -23.09 -2.59
N LEU A 20 10.41 -23.53 -1.61
CA LEU A 20 8.96 -23.34 -1.51
C LEU A 20 8.58 -22.03 -0.79
N SER A 21 9.52 -21.42 -0.06
CA SER A 21 9.33 -20.11 0.55
C SER A 21 9.41 -19.01 -0.51
N HIS A 22 8.30 -18.78 -1.21
CA HIS A 22 8.11 -17.53 -1.96
C HIS A 22 8.10 -16.38 -0.95
N VAL A 23 9.12 -15.52 -0.99
CA VAL A 23 9.15 -14.29 -0.21
C VAL A 23 8.14 -13.32 -0.84
N SER A 24 6.99 -13.12 -0.19
CA SER A 24 6.08 -12.03 -0.55
C SER A 24 6.73 -10.71 -0.12
N HIS A 25 7.04 -9.84 -1.08
CA HIS A 25 7.60 -8.50 -0.82
C HIS A 25 6.52 -7.43 -0.53
N ALA A 26 5.31 -7.84 -0.17
CA ALA A 26 4.23 -6.93 0.19
C ALA A 26 4.32 -6.57 1.68
N ASP A 27 4.23 -5.28 1.97
CA ASP A 27 4.07 -4.74 3.31
C ASP A 27 2.58 -4.53 3.61
N VAL A 28 2.22 -4.43 4.89
CA VAL A 28 0.84 -4.25 5.35
C VAL A 28 0.71 -2.93 6.07
N GLY A 29 -0.34 -2.19 5.74
CA GLY A 29 -0.61 -0.89 6.33
C GLY A 29 -2.08 -0.56 6.38
N THR A 30 -2.37 0.70 6.66
CA THR A 30 -3.72 1.24 6.62
C THR A 30 -3.82 2.32 5.55
N ALA A 31 -5.00 2.42 4.94
CA ALA A 31 -5.33 3.48 4.01
C ALA A 31 -6.61 4.21 4.43
N ALA A 32 -6.62 5.51 4.20
CA ALA A 32 -7.80 6.38 4.32
C ALA A 32 -8.06 7.06 2.98
N GLN A 33 -9.13 7.85 2.90
CA GLN A 33 -9.40 8.69 1.74
C GLN A 33 -9.36 10.18 2.08
N TYR A 34 -9.12 11.01 1.06
CA TYR A 34 -9.25 12.47 1.15
C TYR A 34 -9.80 13.06 -0.15
N SER A 35 -10.47 14.19 0.02
CA SER A 35 -11.13 14.93 -1.05
C SER A 35 -10.37 16.21 -1.39
N PRO A 36 -10.62 16.83 -2.57
CA PRO A 36 -10.04 18.12 -2.90
C PRO A 36 -10.30 19.19 -1.83
N PRO A 37 -9.45 20.21 -1.71
CA PRO A 37 -8.30 20.51 -2.58
C PRO A 37 -7.12 19.53 -2.42
N TYR A 38 -6.51 19.16 -3.56
CA TYR A 38 -5.32 18.29 -3.59
C TYR A 38 -4.00 19.05 -3.71
N ILE A 39 -4.06 20.37 -3.86
CA ILE A 39 -2.91 21.27 -3.91
C ILE A 39 -3.07 22.35 -2.82
N PRO A 40 -1.96 22.92 -2.32
CA PRO A 40 -0.57 22.57 -2.63
C PRO A 40 -0.15 21.21 -2.03
N THR A 41 0.83 20.57 -2.65
CA THR A 41 1.46 19.35 -2.13
C THR A 41 2.86 19.62 -1.58
N ALA A 42 3.33 18.77 -0.66
CA ALA A 42 4.69 18.78 -0.15
C ALA A 42 5.73 18.43 -1.22
N CYS A 43 5.38 17.66 -2.25
CA CYS A 43 6.31 17.25 -3.29
C CYS A 43 6.60 18.35 -4.31
N TYR A 44 5.54 18.94 -4.89
CA TYR A 44 5.67 19.87 -6.03
C TYR A 44 4.75 21.10 -5.91
N GLY A 45 4.25 21.40 -4.71
CA GLY A 45 3.47 22.61 -4.46
C GLY A 45 2.20 22.67 -5.29
N ASN A 46 2.05 23.74 -6.08
CA ASN A 46 0.86 23.99 -6.91
C ASN A 46 0.95 23.39 -8.32
N ASP A 47 1.99 22.60 -8.63
CA ASP A 47 2.14 22.01 -9.96
C ASP A 47 1.09 20.91 -10.21
N ALA A 48 0.10 21.20 -11.06
CA ALA A 48 -0.94 20.24 -11.42
C ALA A 48 -0.46 19.11 -12.37
N SER A 49 0.73 19.22 -12.97
CA SER A 49 1.29 18.16 -13.81
C SER A 49 1.75 16.94 -12.99
N GLN A 50 1.86 17.09 -11.67
CA GLN A 50 2.17 15.99 -10.75
C GLN A 50 1.04 14.97 -10.59
N PHE A 51 -0.17 15.23 -11.09
CA PHE A 51 -1.29 14.30 -10.99
C PHE A 51 -1.30 13.34 -12.18
N PRO A 52 -1.37 12.01 -11.97
CA PRO A 52 -1.57 11.08 -13.06
C PRO A 52 -2.96 11.28 -13.68
N SER A 53 -3.08 11.10 -15.00
CA SER A 53 -4.36 11.26 -15.72
C SER A 53 -5.47 10.30 -15.25
N SER A 54 -5.09 9.17 -14.66
CA SER A 54 -6.00 8.20 -14.03
C SER A 54 -6.60 8.68 -12.71
N ASN A 55 -6.07 9.77 -12.12
CA ASN A 55 -6.33 10.19 -10.74
C ASN A 55 -6.02 9.10 -9.69
N LEU A 56 -5.17 8.11 -10.01
CA LEU A 56 -4.69 7.11 -9.06
C LEU A 56 -3.44 7.62 -8.35
N PHE A 57 -3.66 8.42 -7.31
CA PHE A 57 -2.60 8.96 -6.48
C PHE A 57 -2.95 8.90 -5.00
N ALA A 58 -1.92 9.05 -4.16
CA ALA A 58 -2.02 9.05 -2.72
C ALA A 58 -1.04 10.03 -2.08
N THR A 59 -1.24 10.29 -0.80
CA THR A 59 -0.29 10.99 0.07
C THR A 59 0.36 9.97 1.01
N ALA A 60 1.63 10.17 1.30
CA ALA A 60 2.41 9.30 2.16
C ALA A 60 2.21 9.68 3.63
N GLY A 61 1.84 8.69 4.45
CA GLY A 61 1.91 8.81 5.91
C GLY A 61 3.37 8.83 6.39
N GLU A 62 3.56 9.20 7.65
CA GLU A 62 4.91 9.41 8.21
C GLU A 62 5.80 8.16 8.14
N GLY A 63 5.23 6.96 8.19
CA GLY A 63 5.98 5.71 8.08
C GLY A 63 6.62 5.46 6.71
N ILE A 64 6.06 6.04 5.63
CA ILE A 64 6.55 5.86 4.26
C ILE A 64 6.98 7.16 3.59
N TRP A 65 6.82 8.31 4.25
CA TRP A 65 7.17 9.63 3.70
C TRP A 65 8.67 9.78 3.39
N ASP A 66 9.52 9.16 4.21
CA ASP A 66 10.96 9.06 3.98
C ASP A 66 11.62 10.41 3.69
N ASN A 67 11.28 11.43 4.50
CA ASN A 67 11.75 12.80 4.35
C ASN A 67 11.61 13.38 2.93
N GLY A 68 10.54 13.02 2.23
CA GLY A 68 10.25 13.46 0.86
C GLY A 68 10.81 12.57 -0.23
N ALA A 69 11.64 11.58 0.08
CA ALA A 69 12.10 10.59 -0.90
C ALA A 69 10.95 9.72 -1.43
N ALA A 70 9.78 9.75 -0.79
CA ALA A 70 8.56 9.12 -1.28
C ALA A 70 7.94 9.81 -2.50
N CYS A 71 8.27 11.06 -2.78
CA CYS A 71 7.68 11.81 -3.90
C CYS A 71 7.90 11.08 -5.23
N GLY A 72 6.80 10.79 -5.93
CA GLY A 72 6.83 10.08 -7.20
C GLY A 72 6.97 8.55 -7.10
N ARG A 73 7.19 7.98 -5.92
CA ARG A 73 7.18 6.51 -5.74
C ARG A 73 5.83 5.95 -6.16
N GLN A 74 5.87 4.76 -6.76
CA GLN A 74 4.68 4.05 -7.17
C GLN A 74 4.51 2.80 -6.32
N TYR A 75 3.26 2.52 -5.96
CA TYR A 75 2.89 1.36 -5.18
C TYR A 75 1.76 0.61 -5.86
N LEU A 76 1.86 -0.72 -5.90
CA LEU A 76 0.70 -1.59 -6.01
C LEU A 76 0.00 -1.60 -4.65
N VAL A 77 -1.31 -1.41 -4.63
CA VAL A 77 -2.11 -1.33 -3.40
C VAL A 77 -3.38 -2.17 -3.57
N GLN A 78 -3.68 -2.98 -2.56
CA GLN A 78 -4.88 -3.81 -2.51
C GLN A 78 -5.52 -3.77 -1.13
N CYS A 79 -6.85 -3.66 -1.08
CA CYS A 79 -7.62 -3.76 0.17
C CYS A 79 -7.70 -5.22 0.62
N ILE A 80 -7.24 -5.52 1.84
CA ILE A 80 -7.24 -6.87 2.39
C ILE A 80 -8.31 -7.07 3.47
N SER A 81 -8.66 -6.02 4.23
CA SER A 81 -9.75 -6.06 5.20
C SER A 81 -10.20 -4.66 5.63
N ALA A 82 -11.34 -4.59 6.32
CA ALA A 82 -11.84 -3.36 6.94
C ALA A 82 -12.70 -3.70 8.17
N SER A 83 -12.99 -2.71 9.01
CA SER A 83 -13.88 -2.87 10.17
C SER A 83 -15.33 -3.19 9.76
N VAL A 84 -15.79 -2.65 8.63
CA VAL A 84 -17.10 -2.93 8.06
C VAL A 84 -17.00 -4.09 7.07
N PRO A 85 -17.75 -5.19 7.24
CA PRO A 85 -17.74 -6.31 6.32
C PRO A 85 -18.08 -5.91 4.88
N ARG A 86 -17.45 -6.59 3.90
CA ARG A 86 -17.63 -6.34 2.45
C ARG A 86 -17.27 -4.93 1.96
N THR A 87 -16.41 -4.22 2.71
CA THR A 87 -15.82 -2.95 2.26
C THR A 87 -14.87 -3.17 1.10
N CYS A 88 -13.88 -4.07 1.22
CA CYS A 88 -12.92 -4.31 0.13
C CYS A 88 -13.59 -4.87 -1.13
N ILE A 89 -13.14 -4.42 -2.29
CA ILE A 89 -13.52 -4.99 -3.59
C ILE A 89 -12.56 -6.15 -3.88
N PRO A 90 -13.05 -7.42 -3.97
CA PRO A 90 -12.16 -8.57 -4.11
C PRO A 90 -11.34 -8.55 -5.41
N GLY A 91 -10.06 -8.92 -5.30
CA GLY A 91 -9.15 -9.08 -6.44
C GLY A 91 -8.75 -7.77 -7.15
N GLN A 92 -9.02 -6.61 -6.54
CA GLN A 92 -8.61 -5.32 -7.08
C GLN A 92 -7.26 -4.89 -6.50
N THR A 93 -6.29 -4.72 -7.39
CA THR A 93 -4.99 -4.11 -7.09
C THR A 93 -4.81 -2.93 -8.02
N ILE A 94 -4.47 -1.77 -7.46
CA ILE A 94 -4.25 -0.54 -8.23
C ILE A 94 -2.80 -0.11 -8.12
N GLN A 95 -2.27 0.52 -9.17
CA GLN A 95 -1.00 1.24 -9.10
C GLN A 95 -1.28 2.71 -8.80
N ILE A 96 -0.76 3.21 -7.68
CA ILE A 96 -0.86 4.62 -7.29
C ILE A 96 0.50 5.29 -7.34
N ARG A 97 0.51 6.62 -7.44
CA ARG A 97 1.69 7.47 -7.26
C ARG A 97 1.58 8.32 -6.00
N ILE A 98 2.66 8.43 -5.23
CA ILE A 98 2.76 9.36 -4.11
C ILE A 98 3.00 10.78 -4.64
N ILE A 99 2.14 11.71 -4.26
CA ILE A 99 2.19 13.12 -4.69
C ILE A 99 2.31 14.11 -3.53
N ASP A 100 2.13 13.68 -2.29
CA ASP A 100 2.07 14.58 -1.13
C ASP A 100 2.41 13.84 0.18
N ARG A 101 2.56 14.60 1.27
CA ARG A 101 2.73 14.12 2.65
C ARG A 101 1.45 14.33 3.45
N ALA A 102 0.91 13.27 4.02
CA ALA A 102 -0.40 13.24 4.66
C ALA A 102 -0.60 14.29 5.76
N VAL A 103 0.41 14.55 6.59
CA VAL A 103 0.27 15.50 7.72
C VAL A 103 0.29 16.97 7.30
N SER A 104 0.81 17.27 6.10
CA SER A 104 0.86 18.62 5.55
C SER A 104 -0.07 18.81 4.34
N SER A 105 -0.89 17.81 4.02
CA SER A 105 -1.84 17.89 2.92
C SER A 105 -2.84 19.02 3.13
N ALA A 106 -3.19 19.70 2.04
CA ALA A 106 -4.16 20.81 2.06
C ALA A 106 -5.55 20.38 2.58
N SER A 107 -5.91 19.12 2.35
CA SER A 107 -7.15 18.51 2.83
C SER A 107 -6.89 17.45 3.89
N ARG A 108 -7.78 17.41 4.90
CA ARG A 108 -7.73 16.39 5.94
C ARG A 108 -8.22 15.03 5.43
N PRO A 109 -7.53 13.93 5.77
CA PRO A 109 -8.01 12.59 5.50
C PRO A 109 -9.21 12.23 6.39
N THR A 110 -9.95 11.19 6.00
CA THR A 110 -11.03 10.62 6.83
C THR A 110 -10.49 9.97 8.11
N THR A 111 -9.22 9.55 8.09
CA THR A 111 -8.53 8.99 9.25
C THR A 111 -7.06 9.43 9.19
N GLU A 112 -6.59 10.07 10.27
CA GLU A 112 -5.20 10.51 10.40
C GLU A 112 -4.30 9.33 10.84
N GLY A 113 -2.98 9.47 10.66
CA GLY A 113 -2.01 8.46 11.13
C GLY A 113 -1.97 7.15 10.34
N VAL A 114 -2.61 7.09 9.17
CA VAL A 114 -2.57 5.92 8.28
C VAL A 114 -1.29 5.87 7.44
N THR A 115 -0.97 4.70 6.89
CA THR A 115 0.22 4.50 6.04
C THR A 115 0.14 5.32 4.76
N MET A 116 -1.04 5.39 4.12
CA MET A 116 -1.26 6.20 2.92
C MET A 116 -2.67 6.76 2.87
N VAL A 117 -2.83 7.97 2.34
CA VAL A 117 -4.15 8.58 2.12
C VAL A 117 -4.43 8.60 0.62
N LEU A 118 -5.38 7.80 0.19
CA LEU A 118 -5.74 7.62 -1.21
C LEU A 118 -6.67 8.73 -1.68
N SER A 119 -6.49 9.22 -2.91
CA SER A 119 -7.50 10.05 -3.57
C SER A 119 -8.86 9.35 -3.62
N ASN A 120 -9.94 10.12 -3.80
CA ASN A 120 -11.28 9.55 -3.92
C ASN A 120 -11.36 8.46 -5.01
N THR A 121 -10.69 8.68 -6.15
CA THR A 121 -10.65 7.72 -7.26
C THR A 121 -9.86 6.46 -6.89
N ALA A 122 -8.70 6.60 -6.26
CA ALA A 122 -7.91 5.44 -5.82
C ALA A 122 -8.62 4.62 -4.73
N PHE A 123 -9.25 5.28 -3.75
CA PHE A 123 -9.97 4.57 -2.68
C PHE A 123 -11.17 3.79 -3.23
N ALA A 124 -11.98 4.44 -4.07
CA ALA A 124 -13.17 3.82 -4.67
C ALA A 124 -12.84 2.65 -5.60
N ALA A 125 -11.60 2.57 -6.11
CA ALA A 125 -11.17 1.46 -6.95
C ALA A 125 -10.91 0.15 -6.16
N ILE A 126 -10.65 0.23 -4.85
CA ILE A 126 -10.34 -0.94 -4.01
C ILE A 126 -11.30 -1.14 -2.83
N ALA A 127 -12.14 -0.15 -2.49
CA ALA A 127 -13.04 -0.21 -1.35
C ALA A 127 -14.37 0.52 -1.59
N ASN A 128 -15.44 -0.04 -1.03
CA ASN A 128 -16.78 0.52 -0.99
C ASN A 128 -17.00 1.29 0.32
N GLY A 129 -17.49 2.53 0.22
CA GLY A 129 -17.71 3.39 1.39
C GLY A 129 -16.62 4.44 1.55
N SER A 130 -16.78 5.35 2.51
CA SER A 130 -16.02 6.61 2.53
C SER A 130 -15.59 7.11 3.90
N ARG A 131 -15.82 6.34 4.98
CA ARG A 131 -15.67 6.87 6.36
C ARG A 131 -14.78 6.04 7.28
N ALA A 132 -14.38 4.84 6.89
CA ALA A 132 -13.49 3.99 7.68
C ALA A 132 -12.13 3.90 6.98
N SER A 133 -11.06 3.79 7.78
CA SER A 133 -9.80 3.28 7.27
C SER A 133 -9.96 1.81 6.88
N ILE A 134 -9.19 1.41 5.87
CA ILE A 134 -9.08 0.04 5.39
C ILE A 134 -7.67 -0.47 5.66
N ASN A 135 -7.52 -1.77 5.83
CA ASN A 135 -6.21 -2.41 5.84
C ASN A 135 -5.84 -2.74 4.40
N VAL A 136 -4.62 -2.38 4.02
CA VAL A 136 -4.10 -2.60 2.68
C VAL A 136 -2.81 -3.40 2.75
N GLU A 137 -2.60 -4.22 1.73
CA GLU A 137 -1.25 -4.64 1.37
C GLU A 137 -0.72 -3.70 0.28
N TYR A 138 0.58 -3.43 0.32
CA TYR A 138 1.22 -2.57 -0.67
C TYR A 138 2.65 -3.00 -0.98
N GLN A 139 3.06 -2.77 -2.23
CA GLN A 139 4.40 -3.10 -2.70
C GLN A 139 4.90 -2.00 -3.63
N GLN A 140 6.12 -1.53 -3.41
CA GLN A 140 6.75 -0.56 -4.31
C GLN A 140 7.10 -1.22 -5.66
N VAL A 141 6.88 -0.49 -6.76
CA VAL A 141 7.24 -0.90 -8.13
C VAL A 141 8.60 -0.36 -8.52
#